data_AF-A0A530L7X7-F1
#
_entry.id   AF-A0A530L7X7-F1
#
_cell.length_a   1.000
_cell.length_b   1.000
_cell.length_c   1.000
_cell.angle_alpha   90.00
_cell.angle_beta   90.00
_cell.angle_gamma   90.00
#
_symmetry.space_group_name_H-M   'P 1'
#
loop_
_entity.id
_entity.type
_entity.pdbx_description
1 polymer ?
#
loop_
_entity_poly.entity_id
_entity_poly.type
_entity_poly.pdbx_seq_one_letter_code
_entity_poly.pdbx_strand_id
1 'polypeptide(L)'
;MSQRSLRRRATTWLVACCAAYLSLAYFAAPEFWTLRDRNFRNQQFEMVTHTPQGIPGDPINVGMVGTKKELVHAFAVAGWDTADAITLKTAIEIGESVLFNRPYP
;
A
#
# COMPACT_ATOMS: atom_id res chain seq x y z
N MET A 1 -43.18 -21.73 6.65
CA MET A 1 -42.29 -20.61 7.01
C MET A 1 -42.10 -19.70 5.80
N SER A 2 -42.43 -18.41 5.91
CA SER A 2 -42.46 -17.48 4.77
C SER A 2 -41.07 -17.19 4.20
N GLN A 3 -40.85 -17.47 2.91
CA GLN A 3 -39.62 -17.19 2.15
C GLN A 3 -39.07 -15.77 2.36
N ARG A 4 -39.95 -14.79 2.64
CA ARG A 4 -39.58 -13.38 2.89
C ARG A 4 -38.80 -13.18 4.19
N SER A 5 -39.09 -13.97 5.24
CA SER A 5 -38.38 -13.85 6.52
C SER A 5 -36.98 -14.46 6.46
N LEU A 6 -36.79 -15.52 5.66
CA LEU A 6 -35.50 -16.15 5.40
C LEU A 6 -34.57 -15.22 4.62
N ARG A 7 -35.04 -14.60 3.54
CA ARG A 7 -34.26 -13.62 2.76
C ARG A 7 -33.85 -12.42 3.61
N ARG A 8 -34.77 -11.85 4.39
CA ARG A 8 -34.46 -10.72 5.27
C ARG A 8 -33.39 -11.08 6.30
N ARG A 9 -33.50 -12.25 6.94
CA ARG A 9 -32.49 -12.76 7.88
C ARG A 9 -31.14 -12.97 7.20
N ALA A 10 -31.12 -13.57 6.00
CA ALA A 10 -29.88 -13.78 5.24
C ALA A 10 -29.20 -12.46 4.88
N THR A 11 -29.95 -11.46 4.41
CA THR A 11 -29.42 -10.11 4.14
C THR A 11 -28.88 -9.46 5.42
N THR A 12 -29.59 -9.56 6.55
CA THR A 12 -29.11 -9.04 7.83
C THR A 12 -27.80 -9.69 8.26
N TRP A 13 -27.67 -11.01 8.13
CA TRP A 13 -26.43 -11.71 8.43
C TRP A 13 -25.29 -11.33 7.48
N LEU A 14 -25.57 -11.23 6.18
CA LEU A 14 -24.56 -10.80 5.20
C LEU A 14 -24.04 -9.40 5.54
N VAL A 15 -24.94 -8.44 5.81
CA VAL A 15 -24.56 -7.08 6.21
C VAL A 15 -23.77 -7.10 7.52
N ALA A 16 -24.18 -7.89 8.50
CA ALA A 16 -23.46 -8.02 9.77
C ALA A 16 -22.05 -8.61 9.57
N CYS A 17 -21.90 -9.63 8.73
CA CYS A 17 -20.60 -10.20 8.38
C CYS A 17 -19.71 -9.21 7.64
N CYS A 18 -20.24 -8.49 6.66
CA CYS A 18 -19.51 -7.44 5.95
C CYS A 18 -19.08 -6.32 6.90
N ALA A 19 -19.97 -5.85 7.77
CA ALA A 19 -19.66 -4.82 8.76
C ALA A 19 -18.58 -5.30 9.73
N ALA A 20 -18.70 -6.52 10.27
CA ALA A 20 -17.70 -7.10 11.16
C ALA A 20 -16.34 -7.23 10.47
N TYR A 21 -16.31 -7.71 9.22
CA TYR A 21 -15.09 -7.80 8.42
C TYR A 21 -14.44 -6.42 8.23
N LEU A 22 -15.22 -5.42 7.81
CA LEU A 22 -14.70 -4.06 7.60
C LEU A 22 -14.20 -3.46 8.92
N SER A 23 -14.92 -3.66 10.04
CA SER A 23 -14.47 -3.21 11.36
C SER A 23 -13.15 -3.85 11.76
N LEU A 24 -13.00 -5.15 11.54
CA LEU A 24 -11.75 -5.87 11.85
C LEU A 24 -10.60 -5.40 10.95
N ALA A 25 -10.84 -5.30 9.64
CA ALA A 25 -9.81 -4.99 8.65
C ALA A 25 -9.33 -3.53 8.74
N TYR A 26 -10.22 -2.57 8.99
CA TYR A 26 -9.91 -1.15 8.90
C TYR A 26 -9.73 -0.45 10.26
N PHE A 27 -10.14 -1.08 11.37
CA PHE A 27 -9.93 -0.52 12.71
C PHE A 27 -9.11 -1.45 13.60
N ALA A 28 -9.57 -2.69 13.80
CA ALA A 28 -8.94 -3.58 14.79
C ALA A 28 -7.51 -3.98 14.39
N ALA A 29 -7.30 -4.40 13.13
CA ALA A 29 -5.98 -4.83 12.66
C ALA A 29 -4.96 -3.68 12.62
N PRO A 30 -5.27 -2.47 12.09
CA PRO A 30 -4.36 -1.33 12.15
C PRO A 30 -3.99 -0.88 13.57
N GLU A 31 -4.97 -0.84 14.49
CA GLU A 31 -4.72 -0.50 15.90
C GLU A 31 -3.85 -1.55 16.59
N PHE A 32 -4.13 -2.83 16.35
CA PHE A 32 -3.31 -3.93 16.87
C PHE A 32 -1.86 -3.82 16.40
N TRP A 33 -1.64 -3.55 15.12
CA TRP A 33 -0.29 -3.38 14.55
C TRP A 33 0.42 -2.18 15.16
N THR A 34 -0.29 -1.06 15.31
CA THR A 34 0.23 0.17 15.93
C THR A 34 0.63 -0.04 17.38
N LEU A 35 -0.19 -0.78 18.14
CA LEU A 35 0.09 -1.11 19.54
C LEU A 35 1.32 -2.04 19.66
N ARG A 36 1.39 -3.07 18.81
CA ARG A 36 2.50 -4.04 18.78
C ARG A 36 3.83 -3.36 18.46
N ASP A 37 3.84 -2.46 17.48
CA ASP A 37 5.07 -1.86 16.96
C ASP A 37 5.42 -0.54 17.65
N ARG A 38 4.66 -0.13 18.68
CA ARG A 38 4.87 1.12 19.41
C ARG A 38 6.30 1.30 19.91
N ASN A 39 6.94 0.22 20.36
CA ASN A 39 8.32 0.25 20.86
C ASN A 39 9.36 0.23 19.74
N PHE A 40 9.10 -0.49 18.64
CA PHE A 40 9.97 -0.50 17.45
C PHE A 40 10.04 0.88 16.78
N ARG A 41 8.93 1.62 16.79
CA ARG A 41 8.85 2.98 16.20
C ARG A 41 9.70 4.02 16.93
N ASN A 42 10.13 3.76 18.16
CA ASN A 42 10.99 4.66 18.93
C ASN A 42 12.49 4.44 18.66
N GLN A 43 12.86 3.40 17.92
CA GLN A 43 14.25 3.15 17.54
C GLN A 43 14.60 4.01 16.32
N GLN A 44 15.73 4.71 16.39
CA GLN A 44 16.26 5.44 15.26
C GLN A 44 17.04 4.48 14.37
N PHE A 45 16.55 4.29 13.14
CA PHE A 45 17.24 3.52 12.12
C PHE A 45 17.83 4.47 11.09
N GLU A 46 19.11 4.33 10.80
CA GLU A 46 19.72 4.99 9.65
C GLU A 46 19.29 4.28 8.36
N MET A 47 19.17 5.04 7.27
CA MET A 47 18.81 4.53 5.95
C MET A 47 17.48 3.76 5.91
N VAL A 48 16.41 4.32 6.47
CA VAL A 48 15.05 3.75 6.39
C VAL A 48 14.09 4.78 5.80
N THR A 49 13.19 4.34 4.90
CA THR A 49 12.07 5.18 4.44
C THR A 49 10.95 5.19 5.48
N HIS A 50 10.22 6.29 5.60
CA HIS A 50 9.04 6.35 6.44
C HIS A 50 7.77 6.50 5.61
N THR A 51 6.70 5.79 5.99
CA THR A 51 5.36 6.05 5.44
C THR A 51 4.88 7.45 5.84
N PRO A 52 3.81 8.00 5.22
CA PRO A 52 3.21 9.26 5.66
C PRO A 52 2.77 9.27 7.13
N GLN A 53 2.45 8.09 7.70
CA GLN A 53 2.16 7.97 9.14
C GLN A 53 3.42 7.82 10.01
N GLY A 54 4.63 7.93 9.44
CA GLY A 54 5.91 7.82 10.14
C GLY A 54 6.34 6.38 10.46
N ILE A 55 5.72 5.36 9.83
CA ILE A 55 6.10 3.96 10.06
C ILE A 55 7.42 3.68 9.32
N PRO A 56 8.48 3.21 10.00
CA PRO A 56 9.71 2.82 9.31
C PRO A 56 9.44 1.62 8.40
N GLY A 57 9.93 1.70 7.17
CA GLY A 57 10.00 0.57 6.23
C GLY A 57 11.23 -0.30 6.50
N ASP A 58 11.54 -1.17 5.55
CA ASP A 58 12.76 -1.98 5.61
C ASP A 58 14.01 -1.09 5.42
N PRO A 59 15.16 -1.50 6.01
CA PRO A 59 16.44 -0.84 5.76
C PRO A 59 16.76 -0.77 4.26
N ILE A 60 17.13 0.42 3.82
CA ILE A 60 17.61 0.71 2.48
C ILE A 60 19.10 0.38 2.43
N ASN A 61 19.49 -0.51 1.53
CA ASN A 61 20.89 -0.91 1.38
C ASN A 61 21.75 0.13 0.63
N VAL A 62 21.12 1.07 -0.10
CA VAL A 62 21.79 2.05 -0.95
C VAL A 62 21.15 3.44 -0.79
N GLY A 63 21.93 4.40 -0.29
CA GLY A 63 21.57 5.82 -0.27
C GLY A 63 22.13 6.57 -1.47
N MET A 64 21.33 7.46 -2.08
CA MET A 64 21.78 8.35 -3.15
C MET A 64 22.14 9.72 -2.58
N VAL A 65 23.30 10.27 -2.97
CA VAL A 65 23.76 11.60 -2.55
C VAL A 65 23.81 12.51 -3.77
N GLY A 66 23.08 13.61 -3.72
CA GLY A 66 23.02 14.61 -4.80
C GLY A 66 21.66 15.28 -4.90
N THR A 67 21.56 16.29 -5.75
CA THR A 67 20.29 16.92 -6.09
C THR A 67 19.46 16.01 -6.99
N LYS A 68 18.13 16.20 -6.99
CA LYS A 68 17.22 15.48 -7.90
C LYS A 68 17.68 15.57 -9.36
N LYS A 69 18.18 16.74 -9.79
CA LYS A 69 18.62 16.97 -11.17
C LYS A 69 19.86 16.13 -11.50
N GLU A 70 20.84 16.09 -10.61
CA GLU A 70 22.05 15.29 -10.79
C GLU A 70 21.73 13.79 -10.83
N LEU A 71 20.84 13.32 -9.94
CA LEU A 71 20.40 11.92 -9.94
C LEU A 71 19.69 11.57 -11.24
N VAL A 72 18.66 12.32 -11.64
CA VAL A 72 17.92 12.07 -12.91
C VAL A 72 18.88 12.07 -14.10
N HIS A 73 19.84 12.99 -14.14
CA HIS A 73 20.83 13.04 -15.21
C HIS A 73 21.75 11.81 -15.21
N ALA A 74 22.25 11.39 -14.04
CA ALA A 74 23.11 10.21 -13.92
C ALA A 74 22.40 8.91 -14.36
N PHE A 75 21.13 8.73 -13.96
CA PHE A 75 20.31 7.59 -14.39
C PHE A 75 20.04 7.62 -15.90
N ALA A 76 19.74 8.79 -16.47
CA ALA A 76 19.56 8.94 -17.92
C ALA A 76 20.84 8.58 -18.70
N VAL A 77 22.02 9.00 -18.22
CA VAL A 77 23.32 8.60 -18.82
C VAL A 77 23.57 7.10 -18.69
N ALA A 78 23.08 6.47 -17.63
CA ALA A 78 23.14 5.02 -17.45
C ALA A 78 22.11 4.23 -18.30
N GLY A 79 21.30 4.91 -19.12
CA GLY A 79 20.29 4.29 -19.98
C GLY A 79 19.00 3.91 -19.25
N TRP A 80 18.74 4.51 -18.08
CA TRP A 80 17.49 4.33 -17.35
C TRP A 80 16.48 5.40 -17.74
N ASP A 81 15.21 5.02 -17.80
CA ASP A 81 14.10 5.93 -18.04
C ASP A 81 13.54 6.50 -16.73
N THR A 82 13.03 7.73 -16.78
CA THR A 82 12.28 8.30 -15.67
C THR A 82 10.93 7.62 -15.55
N ALA A 83 10.56 7.19 -14.34
CA ALA A 83 9.24 6.65 -14.08
C ALA A 83 8.14 7.65 -14.47
N ASP A 84 7.08 7.13 -15.11
CA ASP A 84 5.91 7.92 -15.47
C ASP A 84 5.26 8.55 -14.25
N ALA A 85 4.68 9.74 -14.45
CA ALA A 85 3.84 10.34 -13.43
C ALA A 85 2.64 9.43 -13.13
N ILE A 86 2.28 9.30 -11.86
CA ILE A 86 1.07 8.57 -11.46
C ILE A 86 -0.15 9.38 -11.88
N THR A 87 -0.84 8.89 -12.89
CA THR A 87 -2.11 9.37 -13.41
C THR A 87 -3.12 8.22 -13.37
N LEU A 88 -4.41 8.48 -13.58
CA LEU A 88 -5.39 7.40 -13.67
C LEU A 88 -5.04 6.40 -14.77
N LYS A 89 -4.56 6.90 -15.93
CA LYS A 89 -4.15 6.06 -17.06
C LYS A 89 -2.99 5.15 -16.68
N THR A 90 -1.89 5.73 -16.21
CA THR A 90 -0.67 4.98 -15.87
C THR A 90 -0.92 4.02 -14.71
N ALA A 91 -1.76 4.38 -13.74
CA ALA A 91 -2.17 3.49 -12.66
C ALA A 91 -2.94 2.25 -13.16
N ILE A 92 -3.84 2.42 -14.14
CA ILE A 92 -4.54 1.30 -14.79
C ILE A 92 -3.54 0.43 -15.57
N GLU A 93 -2.63 1.04 -16.34
CA GLU A 93 -1.63 0.33 -17.12
C GLU A 93 -0.67 -0.51 -16.25
N ILE A 94 -0.22 0.03 -15.11
CA ILE A 94 0.57 -0.70 -14.11
C ILE A 94 -0.27 -1.85 -13.51
N GLY A 95 -1.52 -1.60 -13.15
CA GLY A 95 -2.38 -2.62 -12.56
C GLY A 95 -2.63 -3.80 -13.52
N GLU A 96 -2.92 -3.50 -14.78
CA GLU A 96 -3.11 -4.52 -15.82
C GLU A 96 -1.81 -5.26 -16.14
N SER A 97 -0.66 -4.59 -16.15
CA SER A 97 0.63 -5.24 -16.43
C SER A 97 0.94 -6.33 -15.41
N VAL A 98 0.68 -6.05 -14.13
CA VAL A 98 0.82 -7.02 -13.04
C VAL A 98 -0.23 -8.13 -13.13
N LEU A 99 -1.51 -7.77 -13.30
CA LEU A 99 -2.61 -8.75 -13.33
C LEU A 99 -2.44 -9.80 -14.44
N PHE A 100 -1.97 -9.35 -15.61
CA PHE A 100 -1.77 -10.21 -16.78
C PHE A 100 -0.32 -10.67 -16.96
N ASN A 101 0.58 -10.39 -16.00
CA ASN A 101 2.01 -10.72 -16.05
C ASN A 101 2.66 -10.34 -17.39
N ARG A 102 2.39 -9.12 -17.86
CA ARG A 102 2.97 -8.55 -19.08
C ARG A 102 3.85 -7.35 -18.75
N PRO A 103 4.81 -6.98 -19.60
CA PRO A 103 5.60 -5.76 -19.40
C PRO A 103 4.70 -4.53 -19.30
N TYR A 104 5.08 -3.56 -18.44
CA TYR A 104 4.50 -2.23 -18.47
C TYR A 104 4.93 -1.54 -19.77
N PRO A 105 3.98 -1.00 -20.55
CA PRO A 105 4.26 -0.39 -21.85
C PRO A 105 5.05 0.93 -21.76
#